data_AF-A0A7G6SJA0-F1
#
_entry.id   AF-A0A7G6SJA0-F1
#
_cell.length_a   1.000
_cell.length_b   1.000
_cell.length_c   1.000
_cell.angle_alpha   90.00
_cell.angle_beta   90.00
_cell.angle_gamma   90.00
#
_symmetry.space_group_name_H-M   'P 1'
#
loop_
_entity.id
_entity.type
_entity.pdbx_description
1 polymer ?
#
loop_
_entity_poly.entity_id
_entity_poly.type
_entity_poly.pdbx_seq_one_letter_code
_entity_poly.pdbx_strand_id
1 'polypeptide(L)'
;MSRQTGRSLYWKLWTGAGMAVVCTAVLAASVIAPSYGDYWLARQNLAHVERFRLVLDAANRISAERGPSNVVMGSIGAPSTAALQRLAEFRAASDAALNVIARPATADLDDPEHPIPLRYIESVRFRLKYARAEVDRVDNLAVNEKRLEDVQQGIEGMLAVVDDYQSVVAWNVNELVDTDGGIAASVLTGHMLSDLREYGGRIASQIMAPIATGHPLDRKNFIESSRTRGRINELWRLIGGQDALFRSDPRLSGKREEIERIFFLAMGWES
;
A
#
# COMPACT_ATOMS: atom_id res chain seq x y z
N MET A 1 70.88 43.91 16.40
CA MET A 1 70.43 42.49 16.32
C MET A 1 68.92 42.34 16.61
N SER A 2 68.03 43.13 15.97
CA SER A 2 66.58 43.13 16.30
C SER A 2 65.63 43.00 15.09
N ARG A 3 66.11 42.52 13.92
CA ARG A 3 65.26 42.33 12.72
C ARG A 3 64.97 40.86 12.35
N GLN A 4 65.63 39.88 12.97
CA GLN A 4 65.43 38.45 12.65
C GLN A 4 64.26 37.78 13.40
N THR A 5 63.86 38.30 14.56
CA THR A 5 62.78 37.75 15.38
C THR A 5 61.39 37.97 14.79
N GLY A 6 61.18 39.06 14.04
CA GLY A 6 59.90 39.35 13.39
C GLY A 6 59.52 38.31 12.32
N ARG A 7 60.45 37.96 11.41
CA ARG A 7 60.19 37.03 10.30
C ARG A 7 59.90 35.59 10.77
N SER A 8 60.53 35.16 11.86
CA SER A 8 60.26 33.86 12.51
C SER A 8 58.89 33.80 13.18
N LEU A 9 58.46 34.91 13.82
CA LEU A 9 57.15 35.00 14.45
C LEU A 9 56.03 35.03 13.40
N TYR A 10 56.18 35.82 12.33
CA TYR A 10 55.21 35.85 11.23
C TYR A 10 55.09 34.47 10.56
N TRP A 11 56.19 33.78 10.27
CA TRP A 11 56.15 32.43 9.69
C TRP A 11 55.38 31.43 10.58
N LYS A 12 55.63 31.44 11.90
CA LYS A 12 54.93 30.59 12.86
C LYS A 12 53.42 30.90 12.95
N LEU A 13 53.05 32.19 12.89
CA LEU A 13 51.66 32.63 12.87
C LEU A 13 50.95 32.20 11.58
N TRP A 14 51.61 32.31 10.44
CA TRP A 14 51.07 31.87 9.14
C TRP A 14 50.91 30.36 9.05
N THR A 15 51.86 29.57 9.59
CA THR A 15 51.70 28.11 9.65
C THR A 15 50.56 27.70 10.60
N GLY A 16 50.41 28.40 11.73
CA GLY A 16 49.31 28.15 12.68
C GLY A 16 47.94 28.53 12.09
N ALA A 17 47.85 29.68 11.41
CA ALA A 17 46.63 30.11 10.73
C ALA A 17 46.26 29.19 9.56
N GLY A 18 47.24 28.75 8.77
CA GLY A 18 47.02 27.78 7.69
C GLY A 18 46.53 26.44 8.22
N MET A 19 47.12 25.94 9.31
CA MET A 19 46.69 24.70 9.95
C MET A 19 45.27 24.82 10.52
N ALA A 20 44.93 25.96 11.15
CA ALA A 20 43.59 26.22 11.64
C ALA A 20 42.55 26.21 10.50
N VAL A 21 42.84 26.88 9.36
CA VAL A 21 41.96 26.89 8.19
C VAL A 21 41.76 25.49 7.61
N VAL A 22 42.82 24.68 7.51
CA VAL A 22 42.74 23.29 7.02
C VAL A 22 41.91 22.42 8.00
N CYS A 23 42.15 22.53 9.30
CA CYS A 23 41.35 21.83 10.31
C CYS A 23 39.87 22.22 10.26
N THR A 24 39.57 23.51 10.13
CA THR A 24 38.18 24.00 10.00
C THR A 24 37.55 23.50 8.69
N ALA A 25 38.28 23.47 7.59
CA ALA A 25 37.78 22.96 6.30
C ALA A 25 37.50 21.45 6.35
N VAL A 26 38.38 20.66 6.99
CA VAL A 26 38.18 19.21 7.18
C VAL A 26 36.98 18.93 8.09
N LEU A 27 36.84 19.68 9.18
CA LEU A 27 35.67 19.58 10.07
C LEU A 27 34.39 19.96 9.34
N ALA A 28 34.38 21.06 8.59
CA ALA A 28 33.24 21.47 7.78
C ALA A 28 32.87 20.41 6.72
N ALA A 29 33.86 19.84 6.02
CA ALA A 29 33.64 18.76 5.06
C ALA A 29 33.09 17.49 5.74
N SER A 30 33.58 17.12 6.92
CA SER A 30 33.10 15.95 7.67
C SER A 30 31.67 16.08 8.20
N VAL A 31 31.17 17.32 8.36
CA VAL A 31 29.80 17.61 8.77
C VAL A 31 28.87 17.75 7.56
N ILE A 32 29.34 18.40 6.49
CA ILE A 32 28.53 18.70 5.30
C ILE A 32 28.40 17.49 4.38
N ALA A 33 29.43 16.63 4.26
CA ALA A 33 29.39 15.48 3.36
C ALA A 33 28.33 14.43 3.77
N PRO A 34 28.18 14.06 5.06
CA PRO A 34 27.06 13.24 5.52
C PRO A 34 25.72 13.93 5.27
N SER A 35 25.59 15.24 5.57
CA SER A 35 24.33 15.97 5.35
C SER A 35 23.91 16.06 3.88
N TYR A 36 24.86 16.12 2.95
CA TYR A 36 24.58 16.06 1.51
C TYR A 36 24.19 14.65 1.06
N GLY A 37 24.84 13.61 1.61
CA GLY A 37 24.47 12.22 1.39
C GLY A 37 23.07 11.90 1.93
N ASP A 38 22.79 12.31 3.17
CA ASP A 38 21.49 12.16 3.84
C ASP A 38 20.39 12.94 3.10
N TYR A 39 20.70 14.10 2.54
CA TYR A 39 19.74 14.89 1.74
C TYR A 39 19.38 14.20 0.42
N TRP A 40 20.37 13.66 -0.30
CA TRP A 40 20.13 12.91 -1.55
C TRP A 40 19.40 11.59 -1.28
N LEU A 41 19.81 10.86 -0.23
CA LEU A 41 19.15 9.64 0.22
C LEU A 41 17.70 9.93 0.64
N ALA A 42 17.45 10.98 1.44
CA ALA A 42 16.10 11.37 1.84
C ALA A 42 15.21 11.76 0.65
N ARG A 43 15.79 12.35 -0.40
CA ARG A 43 15.04 12.75 -1.60
C ARG A 43 14.71 11.57 -2.53
N GLN A 44 15.61 10.61 -2.68
CA GLN A 44 15.35 9.35 -3.40
C GLN A 44 14.33 8.50 -2.63
N ASN A 45 14.47 8.41 -1.30
CA ASN A 45 13.53 7.71 -0.43
C ASN A 45 12.12 8.28 -0.52
N LEU A 46 11.99 9.60 -0.68
CA LEU A 46 10.69 10.23 -0.87
C LEU A 46 10.00 9.77 -2.16
N ALA A 47 10.70 9.74 -3.30
CA ALA A 47 10.15 9.30 -4.58
C ALA A 47 9.72 7.82 -4.54
N HIS A 48 10.56 6.96 -3.96
CA HIS A 48 10.29 5.55 -3.76
C HIS A 48 9.07 5.29 -2.85
N VAL A 49 8.97 6.01 -1.73
CA VAL A 49 7.82 5.92 -0.82
C VAL A 49 6.55 6.48 -1.46
N GLU A 50 6.64 7.58 -2.22
CA GLU A 50 5.51 8.13 -2.97
C GLU A 50 5.00 7.14 -4.01
N ARG A 51 5.90 6.45 -4.72
CA ARG A 51 5.54 5.41 -5.69
C ARG A 51 4.86 4.24 -5.01
N PHE A 52 5.40 3.77 -3.88
CA PHE A 52 4.79 2.70 -3.10
C PHE A 52 3.38 3.09 -2.61
N ARG A 53 3.21 4.34 -2.18
CA ARG A 53 1.89 4.88 -1.79
C ARG A 53 0.88 4.79 -2.93
N LEU A 54 1.29 5.05 -4.17
CA LEU A 54 0.40 4.90 -5.35
C LEU A 54 0.01 3.44 -5.60
N VAL A 55 0.93 2.50 -5.35
CA VAL A 55 0.66 1.05 -5.44
C VAL A 55 -0.37 0.62 -4.39
N LEU A 56 -0.25 1.11 -3.15
CA LEU A 56 -1.23 0.85 -2.09
C LEU A 56 -2.58 1.55 -2.34
N ASP A 57 -2.58 2.76 -2.91
CA ASP A 57 -3.83 3.45 -3.30
C ASP A 57 -4.56 2.66 -4.40
N ALA A 58 -3.85 2.16 -5.41
CA ALA A 58 -4.43 1.31 -6.43
C ALA A 58 -5.02 0.01 -5.85
N ALA A 59 -4.34 -0.64 -4.89
CA ALA A 59 -4.91 -1.78 -4.16
C ALA A 59 -6.24 -1.40 -3.49
N ASN A 60 -6.28 -0.24 -2.83
CA ASN A 60 -7.48 0.27 -2.16
C ASN A 60 -8.62 0.56 -3.14
N ARG A 61 -8.35 1.17 -4.30
CA ARG A 61 -9.38 1.46 -5.31
C ARG A 61 -9.98 0.18 -5.89
N ILE A 62 -9.13 -0.76 -6.30
CA ILE A 62 -9.57 -2.08 -6.82
C ILE A 62 -10.40 -2.82 -5.77
N SER A 63 -9.92 -2.87 -4.53
CA SER A 63 -10.61 -3.51 -3.41
C SER A 63 -11.97 -2.89 -3.11
N ALA A 64 -12.07 -1.56 -3.18
CA ALA A 64 -13.29 -0.82 -2.86
C ALA A 64 -14.39 -0.95 -3.93
N GLU A 65 -14.03 -1.26 -5.18
CA GLU A 65 -14.99 -1.52 -6.27
C GLU A 65 -15.94 -2.69 -5.95
N ARG A 66 -15.52 -3.63 -5.11
CA ARG A 66 -16.39 -4.73 -4.62
C ARG A 66 -17.68 -4.24 -3.97
N GLY A 67 -17.63 -3.15 -3.21
CA GLY A 67 -18.80 -2.65 -2.48
C GLY A 67 -19.97 -2.32 -3.41
N PRO A 68 -19.78 -1.37 -4.35
CA PRO A 68 -20.78 -1.07 -5.36
C PRO A 68 -21.18 -2.27 -6.25
N SER A 69 -20.23 -3.15 -6.60
CA SER A 69 -20.53 -4.37 -7.35
C SER A 69 -21.50 -5.28 -6.59
N ASN A 70 -21.27 -5.47 -5.29
CA ASN A 70 -22.14 -6.28 -4.43
C ASN A 70 -23.54 -5.67 -4.28
N VAL A 71 -23.63 -4.33 -4.19
CA VAL A 71 -24.92 -3.63 -4.13
C VAL A 71 -25.73 -3.85 -5.41
N VAL A 72 -25.10 -3.72 -6.57
CA VAL A 72 -25.76 -3.93 -7.87
C VAL A 72 -26.20 -5.39 -8.03
N MET A 73 -25.30 -6.35 -7.79
CA MET A 73 -25.63 -7.78 -7.88
C MET A 73 -26.70 -8.22 -6.87
N GLY A 74 -26.67 -7.67 -5.66
CA GLY A 74 -27.61 -8.00 -4.57
C GLY A 74 -28.92 -7.23 -4.58
N SER A 75 -29.16 -6.36 -5.56
CA SER A 75 -30.41 -5.59 -5.65
C SER A 75 -31.60 -6.48 -6.01
N ILE A 76 -32.69 -6.33 -5.26
CA ILE A 76 -34.00 -6.93 -5.58
C ILE A 76 -34.67 -6.05 -6.64
N GLY A 77 -34.78 -6.55 -7.87
CA GLY A 77 -35.24 -5.76 -9.02
C GLY A 77 -34.09 -5.08 -9.77
N ALA A 78 -34.44 -4.12 -10.61
CA ALA A 78 -33.45 -3.30 -11.31
C ALA A 78 -32.71 -2.40 -10.30
N PRO A 79 -31.38 -2.31 -10.34
CA PRO A 79 -30.64 -1.40 -9.48
C PRO A 79 -31.06 0.05 -9.72
N SER A 80 -31.00 0.86 -8.66
CA SER A 80 -31.22 2.30 -8.80
C SER A 80 -30.15 2.95 -9.69
N THR A 81 -30.51 4.02 -10.40
CA THR A 81 -29.54 4.83 -11.18
C THR A 81 -28.37 5.31 -10.33
N ALA A 82 -28.60 5.64 -9.05
CA ALA A 82 -27.55 6.05 -8.12
C ALA A 82 -26.56 4.90 -7.83
N ALA A 83 -27.03 3.66 -7.72
CA ALA A 83 -26.16 2.49 -7.52
C ALA A 83 -25.28 2.23 -8.76
N LEU A 84 -25.86 2.32 -9.96
CA LEU A 84 -25.13 2.17 -11.22
C LEU A 84 -24.10 3.28 -11.43
N GLN A 85 -24.45 4.53 -11.13
CA GLN A 85 -23.51 5.65 -11.18
C GLN A 85 -22.35 5.45 -10.20
N ARG A 86 -22.65 5.04 -8.96
CA ARG A 86 -21.62 4.76 -7.95
C ARG A 86 -20.71 3.61 -8.39
N LEU A 87 -21.22 2.58 -9.03
CA LEU A 87 -20.39 1.51 -9.60
C LEU A 87 -19.46 2.05 -10.70
N ALA A 88 -19.97 2.89 -11.60
CA ALA A 88 -19.18 3.51 -12.66
C ALA A 88 -18.05 4.41 -12.10
N GLU A 89 -18.33 5.21 -11.06
CA GLU A 89 -17.34 6.05 -10.38
C GLU A 89 -16.18 5.22 -9.80
N PHE A 90 -16.50 4.10 -9.15
CA PHE A 90 -15.48 3.22 -8.58
C PHE A 90 -14.68 2.49 -9.66
N ARG A 91 -15.33 2.04 -10.74
CA ARG A 91 -14.64 1.46 -11.91
C ARG A 91 -13.63 2.44 -12.50
N ALA A 92 -14.05 3.68 -12.73
CA ALA A 92 -13.18 4.74 -13.24
C ALA A 92 -12.01 5.03 -12.30
N ALA A 93 -12.24 5.02 -10.98
CA ALA A 93 -11.20 5.23 -10.00
C ALA A 93 -10.16 4.09 -10.00
N SER A 94 -10.59 2.83 -10.09
CA SER A 94 -9.70 1.67 -10.23
C SER A 94 -8.86 1.77 -11.50
N ASP A 95 -9.49 2.11 -12.63
CA ASP A 95 -8.81 2.23 -13.92
C ASP A 95 -7.80 3.39 -13.93
N ALA A 96 -8.17 4.53 -13.34
CA ALA A 96 -7.27 5.65 -13.17
C ALA A 96 -6.04 5.27 -12.32
N ALA A 97 -6.24 4.57 -11.20
CA ALA A 97 -5.14 4.14 -10.35
C ALA A 97 -4.21 3.15 -11.06
N LEU A 98 -4.76 2.18 -11.80
CA LEU A 98 -4.00 1.26 -12.65
C LEU A 98 -3.26 1.98 -13.79
N ASN A 99 -3.77 3.10 -14.28
CA ASN A 99 -3.07 3.93 -15.27
C ASN A 99 -1.92 4.71 -14.66
N VAL A 100 -2.09 5.23 -13.44
CA VAL A 100 -1.02 5.96 -12.74
C VAL A 100 0.18 5.05 -12.48
N ILE A 101 -0.04 3.85 -11.94
CA ILE A 101 1.06 2.91 -11.65
C ILE A 101 1.67 2.26 -12.90
N ALA A 102 0.99 2.33 -14.06
CA ALA A 102 1.52 1.84 -15.33
C ALA A 102 2.47 2.85 -16.00
N ARG A 103 2.42 4.12 -15.61
CA ARG A 103 3.32 5.14 -16.15
C ARG A 103 4.72 4.95 -15.54
N PRO A 104 5.79 5.04 -16.34
CA PRO A 104 7.14 5.20 -15.84
C PRO A 104 7.20 6.38 -14.86
N ALA A 105 8.04 6.27 -13.83
CA ALA A 105 8.13 7.29 -12.79
C ALA A 105 8.84 8.57 -13.28
N THR A 106 9.69 8.46 -14.31
CA THR A 106 10.27 9.60 -15.05
C THR A 106 10.00 9.51 -16.56
N ALA A 107 9.94 10.68 -17.21
CA ALA A 107 9.92 10.79 -18.68
C ALA A 107 11.33 10.70 -19.29
N ASP A 108 12.36 10.59 -18.45
CA ASP A 108 13.75 10.51 -18.84
C ASP A 108 14.11 9.03 -19.03
N LEU A 109 14.41 8.65 -20.27
CA LEU A 109 14.66 7.24 -20.65
C LEU A 109 15.97 6.69 -20.07
N ASP A 110 16.80 7.55 -19.48
CA ASP A 110 18.12 7.22 -18.92
C ASP A 110 18.12 7.09 -17.38
N ASP A 111 17.00 7.31 -16.70
CA ASP A 111 16.88 7.11 -15.25
C ASP A 111 16.50 5.65 -14.94
N PRO A 112 17.34 4.86 -14.27
CA PRO A 112 17.07 3.46 -13.96
C PRO A 112 16.06 3.30 -12.80
N GLU A 113 14.98 4.08 -12.77
CA GLU A 113 13.84 3.77 -11.91
C GLU A 113 13.11 2.57 -12.52
N HIS A 114 13.38 1.37 -11.99
CA HIS A 114 12.82 0.12 -12.45
C HIS A 114 11.29 0.25 -12.49
N PRO A 115 10.64 0.27 -13.68
CA PRO A 115 9.20 0.37 -13.73
C PRO A 115 8.59 -0.99 -13.39
N ILE A 116 7.45 -0.97 -12.69
CA ILE A 116 6.64 -2.18 -12.47
C ILE A 116 6.44 -2.88 -13.82
N PRO A 117 6.82 -4.17 -13.95
CA PRO A 117 6.67 -4.88 -15.21
C PRO A 117 5.23 -4.80 -15.71
N LEU A 118 5.04 -4.23 -16.91
CA LEU A 118 3.71 -3.99 -17.48
C LEU A 118 2.85 -5.26 -17.51
N ARG A 119 3.47 -6.43 -17.71
CA ARG A 119 2.81 -7.75 -17.66
C ARG A 119 1.99 -7.98 -16.38
N TYR A 120 2.46 -7.50 -15.21
CA TYR A 120 1.71 -7.66 -13.97
C TYR A 120 0.46 -6.79 -13.96
N ILE A 121 0.58 -5.56 -14.44
CA ILE A 121 -0.54 -4.62 -14.51
C ILE A 121 -1.55 -5.09 -15.57
N GLU A 122 -1.08 -5.57 -16.72
CA GLU A 122 -1.93 -6.12 -17.78
C GLU A 122 -2.69 -7.37 -17.31
N SER A 123 -2.05 -8.26 -16.54
CA SER A 123 -2.72 -9.41 -15.92
C SER A 123 -3.87 -8.96 -15.02
N VAL A 124 -3.63 -7.95 -14.16
CA VAL A 124 -4.67 -7.41 -13.28
C VAL A 124 -5.80 -6.77 -14.10
N ARG A 125 -5.49 -5.99 -15.14
CA ARG A 125 -6.49 -5.38 -16.03
C ARG A 125 -7.34 -6.43 -16.71
N PHE A 126 -6.72 -7.50 -17.19
CA PHE A 126 -7.42 -8.61 -17.81
C PHE A 126 -8.38 -9.28 -16.83
N ARG A 127 -7.92 -9.62 -15.62
CA ARG A 127 -8.78 -10.23 -14.60
C ARG A 127 -9.89 -9.29 -14.14
N LEU A 128 -9.61 -8.00 -13.97
CA LEU A 128 -10.60 -7.00 -13.60
C LEU A 128 -11.69 -6.86 -14.66
N LYS A 129 -11.32 -6.85 -15.95
CA LYS A 129 -12.29 -6.85 -17.06
C LYS A 129 -13.19 -8.08 -17.01
N TYR A 130 -12.63 -9.27 -16.76
CA TYR A 130 -13.41 -10.50 -16.66
C TYR A 130 -14.36 -10.48 -15.46
N ALA A 131 -13.88 -10.07 -14.28
CA ALA A 131 -14.70 -9.96 -13.09
C ALA A 131 -15.85 -8.94 -13.25
N ARG A 132 -15.59 -7.80 -13.90
CA ARG A 132 -16.63 -6.81 -14.21
C ARG A 132 -17.68 -7.36 -15.18
N ALA A 133 -17.27 -8.12 -16.19
CA ALA A 133 -18.21 -8.76 -17.12
C ALA A 133 -19.13 -9.76 -16.39
N GLU A 134 -18.61 -10.46 -15.38
CA GLU A 134 -19.42 -11.34 -14.53
C GLU A 134 -20.40 -10.54 -13.66
N VAL A 135 -19.95 -9.44 -13.04
CA VAL A 135 -20.84 -8.52 -12.31
C VAL A 135 -21.96 -8.00 -13.21
N ASP A 136 -21.63 -7.57 -14.43
CA ASP A 136 -22.59 -7.06 -15.41
C ASP A 136 -23.55 -8.17 -15.88
N ARG A 137 -23.06 -9.42 -16.04
CA ARG A 137 -23.91 -10.57 -16.36
C ARG A 137 -24.94 -10.81 -15.26
N VAL A 138 -24.51 -10.82 -13.99
CA VAL A 138 -25.39 -11.05 -12.83
C VAL A 138 -26.41 -9.93 -12.69
N ASP A 139 -26.01 -8.68 -12.94
CA ASP A 139 -26.92 -7.53 -12.91
C ASP A 139 -28.08 -7.66 -13.92
N ASN A 140 -27.76 -8.17 -15.13
CA ASN A 140 -28.73 -8.35 -16.21
C ASN A 140 -29.65 -9.58 -16.06
N LEU A 141 -29.44 -10.44 -15.05
CA LEU A 141 -30.35 -11.55 -14.79
C LEU A 141 -31.69 -11.06 -14.24
N ALA A 142 -32.79 -11.67 -14.67
CA ALA A 142 -34.08 -11.42 -14.06
C ALA A 142 -34.07 -11.82 -12.58
N VAL A 143 -34.86 -11.15 -11.74
CA VAL A 143 -34.85 -11.37 -10.27
C VAL A 143 -35.11 -12.83 -9.90
N ASN A 144 -35.99 -13.50 -10.65
CA ASN A 144 -36.33 -14.91 -10.48
C ASN A 144 -35.26 -15.89 -11.01
N GLU A 145 -34.26 -15.41 -11.75
CA GLU A 145 -33.16 -16.18 -12.31
C GLU A 145 -31.83 -15.94 -11.57
N LYS A 146 -31.75 -14.90 -10.74
CA LYS A 146 -30.57 -14.62 -9.90
C LYS A 146 -30.43 -15.70 -8.82
N ARG A 147 -29.44 -16.57 -8.98
CA ARG A 147 -29.12 -17.59 -7.97
C ARG A 147 -27.97 -17.13 -7.07
N LEU A 148 -27.87 -17.77 -5.90
CA LEU A 148 -26.78 -17.54 -4.97
C LEU A 148 -25.41 -17.74 -5.63
N GLU A 149 -25.28 -18.77 -6.47
CA GLU A 149 -24.02 -19.12 -7.13
C GLU A 149 -23.56 -18.03 -8.10
N ASP A 150 -24.50 -17.37 -8.79
CA ASP A 150 -24.20 -16.29 -9.74
C ASP A 150 -23.62 -15.06 -9.00
N VAL A 151 -24.25 -14.64 -7.91
CA VAL A 151 -23.76 -13.52 -7.06
C VAL A 151 -22.42 -13.89 -6.41
N GLN A 152 -22.28 -15.12 -5.92
CA GLN A 152 -21.05 -15.59 -5.31
C GLN A 152 -19.89 -15.64 -6.30
N GLN A 153 -20.14 -16.08 -7.54
CA GLN A 153 -19.14 -16.09 -8.60
C GLN A 153 -18.64 -14.68 -8.94
N GLY A 154 -19.54 -13.69 -9.01
CA GLY A 154 -19.15 -12.28 -9.21
C GLY A 154 -18.28 -11.74 -8.06
N ILE A 155 -18.63 -12.04 -6.82
CA ILE A 155 -17.85 -11.66 -5.63
C ILE A 155 -16.47 -12.33 -5.66
N GLU A 156 -16.40 -13.65 -5.89
CA GLU A 156 -15.16 -14.41 -5.95
C GLU A 156 -14.26 -13.93 -7.10
N GLY A 157 -14.84 -13.56 -8.24
CA GLY A 157 -14.13 -12.93 -9.35
C GLY A 157 -13.44 -11.62 -8.96
N MET A 158 -14.15 -10.73 -8.26
CA MET A 158 -13.56 -9.47 -7.79
C MET A 158 -12.50 -9.67 -6.69
N LEU A 159 -12.66 -10.69 -5.83
CA LEU A 159 -11.62 -11.09 -4.87
C LEU A 159 -10.34 -11.54 -5.58
N ALA A 160 -10.49 -12.34 -6.63
CA ALA A 160 -9.37 -12.86 -7.41
C ALA A 160 -8.59 -11.75 -8.15
N VAL A 161 -9.20 -10.58 -8.44
CA VAL A 161 -8.49 -9.41 -8.98
C VAL A 161 -7.47 -8.89 -7.97
N VAL A 162 -7.88 -8.77 -6.70
CA VAL A 162 -6.99 -8.29 -5.63
C VAL A 162 -5.87 -9.29 -5.40
N ASP A 163 -6.17 -10.59 -5.47
CA ASP A 163 -5.17 -11.65 -5.34
C ASP A 163 -4.12 -11.60 -6.45
N ASP A 164 -4.52 -11.31 -7.70
CA ASP A 164 -3.56 -11.06 -8.79
C ASP A 164 -2.74 -9.79 -8.57
N TYR A 165 -3.37 -8.74 -8.03
CA TYR A 165 -2.70 -7.47 -7.75
C TYR A 165 -1.59 -7.61 -6.71
N GLN A 166 -1.63 -8.63 -5.84
CA GLN A 166 -0.54 -8.90 -4.89
C GLN A 166 0.81 -9.15 -5.58
N SER A 167 0.82 -9.60 -6.84
CA SER A 167 2.08 -9.72 -7.61
C SER A 167 2.72 -8.36 -7.88
N VAL A 168 1.90 -7.31 -8.09
CA VAL A 168 2.37 -5.93 -8.27
C VAL A 168 2.94 -5.39 -6.97
N VAL A 169 2.25 -5.65 -5.85
CA VAL A 169 2.67 -5.19 -4.52
C VAL A 169 3.97 -5.88 -4.12
N ALA A 170 4.05 -7.20 -4.23
CA ALA A 170 5.23 -7.98 -3.88
C ALA A 170 6.46 -7.56 -4.68
N TRP A 171 6.29 -7.30 -5.98
CA TRP A 171 7.38 -6.77 -6.81
C TRP A 171 7.88 -5.42 -6.28
N ASN A 172 6.98 -4.46 -5.98
CA ASN A 172 7.40 -3.16 -5.45
C ASN A 172 8.07 -3.26 -4.07
N VAL A 173 7.54 -4.11 -3.18
CA VAL A 173 8.12 -4.31 -1.85
C VAL A 173 9.54 -4.85 -1.97
N ASN A 174 9.77 -5.86 -2.83
CA ASN A 174 11.11 -6.43 -3.03
C ASN A 174 12.09 -5.38 -3.59
N GLU A 175 11.69 -4.63 -4.62
CA GLU A 175 12.54 -3.59 -5.20
C GLU A 175 12.91 -2.50 -4.17
N LEU A 176 11.96 -2.08 -3.33
CA LEU A 176 12.20 -1.07 -2.30
C LEU A 176 13.13 -1.57 -1.20
N VAL A 177 12.95 -2.81 -0.75
CA VAL A 177 13.79 -3.42 0.28
C VAL A 177 15.21 -3.67 -0.23
N ASP A 178 15.36 -4.07 -1.50
CA ASP A 178 16.66 -4.30 -2.12
C ASP A 178 17.41 -2.99 -2.41
N THR A 179 16.68 -1.90 -2.69
CA THR A 179 17.27 -0.59 -3.03
C THR A 179 17.63 0.23 -1.80
N ASP A 180 16.80 0.23 -0.75
CA ASP A 180 17.09 0.96 0.50
C ASP A 180 16.60 0.23 1.77
N GLY A 181 17.56 -0.31 2.51
CA GLY A 181 17.30 -0.94 3.82
C GLY A 181 16.79 0.03 4.89
N GLY A 182 17.00 1.34 4.74
CA GLY A 182 16.56 2.37 5.68
C GLY A 182 15.04 2.54 5.75
N ILE A 183 14.32 2.29 4.63
CA ILE A 183 12.86 2.40 4.55
C ILE A 183 12.14 1.04 4.58
N ALA A 184 12.88 -0.07 4.51
CA ALA A 184 12.33 -1.43 4.45
C ALA A 184 11.30 -1.70 5.55
N ALA A 185 11.58 -1.30 6.79
CA ALA A 185 10.66 -1.48 7.91
C ALA A 185 9.32 -0.77 7.66
N SER A 186 9.34 0.50 7.27
CA SER A 186 8.13 1.28 6.99
C SER A 186 7.34 0.75 5.80
N VAL A 187 8.02 0.30 4.73
CA VAL A 187 7.40 -0.32 3.55
C VAL A 187 6.68 -1.61 3.95
N LEU A 188 7.34 -2.49 4.70
CA LEU A 188 6.76 -3.74 5.18
C LEU A 188 5.58 -3.50 6.12
N THR A 189 5.68 -2.55 7.07
CA THR A 189 4.54 -2.18 7.92
C THR A 189 3.37 -1.64 7.10
N GLY A 190 3.63 -0.76 6.13
CA GLY A 190 2.61 -0.23 5.23
C GLY A 190 1.90 -1.32 4.41
N HIS A 191 2.67 -2.29 3.90
CA HIS A 191 2.13 -3.45 3.21
C HIS A 191 1.23 -4.29 4.13
N MET A 192 1.69 -4.63 5.34
CA MET A 192 0.90 -5.43 6.29
C MET A 192 -0.40 -4.72 6.71
N LEU A 193 -0.38 -3.40 6.89
CA LEU A 193 -1.59 -2.62 7.20
C LEU A 193 -2.57 -2.60 6.01
N SER A 194 -2.05 -2.52 4.78
CA SER A 194 -2.87 -2.63 3.57
C SER A 194 -3.54 -4.00 3.47
N ASP A 195 -2.80 -5.08 3.74
CA ASP A 195 -3.32 -6.44 3.76
C ASP A 195 -4.38 -6.64 4.86
N LEU A 196 -4.15 -6.09 6.05
CA LEU A 196 -5.11 -6.14 7.16
C LEU A 196 -6.46 -5.53 6.75
N ARG A 197 -6.43 -4.35 6.10
CA ARG A 197 -7.62 -3.69 5.57
C ARG A 197 -8.31 -4.53 4.50
N GLU A 198 -7.55 -5.10 3.57
CA GLU A 198 -8.09 -5.96 2.51
C GLU A 198 -8.79 -7.18 3.10
N TYR A 199 -8.15 -7.89 4.04
CA TYR A 199 -8.75 -9.05 4.68
C TYR A 199 -9.98 -8.69 5.53
N GLY A 200 -9.99 -7.53 6.17
CA GLY A 200 -11.18 -7.00 6.84
C GLY A 200 -12.37 -6.84 5.88
N GLY A 201 -12.15 -6.22 4.71
CA GLY A 201 -13.18 -6.09 3.67
C GLY A 201 -13.58 -7.42 3.02
N ARG A 202 -12.63 -8.36 2.93
CA ARG A 202 -12.86 -9.70 2.37
C ARG A 202 -13.78 -10.55 3.23
N ILE A 203 -13.68 -10.48 4.56
CA ILE A 203 -14.61 -11.18 5.47
C ILE A 203 -16.06 -10.76 5.21
N ALA A 204 -16.30 -9.45 5.09
CA ALA A 204 -17.64 -8.94 4.79
C ALA A 204 -18.13 -9.44 3.42
N SER A 205 -17.27 -9.45 2.41
CA SER A 205 -17.61 -9.94 1.06
C SER A 205 -17.92 -11.44 1.05
N GLN A 206 -17.18 -12.25 1.83
CA GLN A 206 -17.36 -13.70 1.91
C GLN A 206 -18.70 -14.14 2.50
N ILE A 207 -19.37 -13.27 3.26
CA ILE A 207 -20.71 -13.53 3.80
C ILE A 207 -21.81 -12.76 3.06
N MET A 208 -21.44 -11.90 2.10
CA MET A 208 -22.39 -10.99 1.47
C MET A 208 -23.35 -11.69 0.50
N ALA A 209 -22.90 -12.71 -0.23
CA ALA A 209 -23.77 -13.39 -1.21
C ALA A 209 -24.99 -14.04 -0.55
N PRO A 210 -24.85 -14.86 0.52
CA PRO A 210 -26.00 -15.43 1.22
C PRO A 210 -26.90 -14.37 1.86
N ILE A 211 -26.33 -13.29 2.40
CA ILE A 211 -27.11 -12.18 2.96
C ILE A 211 -27.95 -11.49 1.87
N ALA A 212 -27.33 -11.18 0.73
CA ALA A 212 -27.99 -10.48 -0.38
C ALA A 212 -29.11 -11.31 -1.02
N THR A 213 -28.96 -12.64 -1.05
CA THR A 213 -29.96 -13.53 -1.64
C THR A 213 -30.90 -14.15 -0.62
N GLY A 214 -30.78 -13.81 0.67
CA GLY A 214 -31.62 -14.37 1.74
C GLY A 214 -31.40 -15.86 2.02
N HIS A 215 -30.23 -16.40 1.69
CA HIS A 215 -29.87 -17.81 1.92
C HIS A 215 -29.10 -17.98 3.24
N PRO A 216 -29.19 -19.16 3.89
CA PRO A 216 -28.33 -19.49 5.01
C PRO A 216 -26.85 -19.45 4.63
N LEU A 217 -25.99 -19.08 5.59
CA LEU A 217 -24.54 -19.13 5.40
C LEU A 217 -24.09 -20.59 5.20
N ASP A 218 -23.48 -20.89 4.06
CA ASP A 218 -23.02 -22.24 3.77
C ASP A 218 -21.68 -22.56 4.48
N ARG A 219 -21.26 -23.82 4.41
CA ARG A 219 -19.99 -24.27 4.99
C ARG A 219 -18.78 -23.63 4.33
N LYS A 220 -18.82 -23.37 3.02
CA LYS A 220 -17.71 -22.78 2.25
C LYS A 220 -17.47 -21.34 2.72
N ASN A 221 -18.50 -20.50 2.79
CA ASN A 221 -18.44 -19.13 3.26
C ASN A 221 -17.91 -19.06 4.71
N PHE A 222 -18.34 -19.99 5.57
CA PHE A 222 -17.86 -20.07 6.95
C PHE A 222 -16.36 -20.44 7.06
N ILE A 223 -15.91 -21.41 6.26
CA ILE A 223 -14.49 -21.81 6.23
C ILE A 223 -13.63 -20.64 5.71
N GLU A 224 -14.06 -19.99 4.64
CA GLU A 224 -13.31 -18.89 4.04
C GLU A 224 -13.24 -17.66 4.94
N SER A 225 -14.34 -17.29 5.62
CA SER A 225 -14.32 -16.22 6.62
C SER A 225 -13.46 -16.57 7.83
N SER A 226 -13.49 -17.83 8.28
CA SER A 226 -12.65 -18.31 9.38
C SER A 226 -11.15 -18.28 9.03
N ARG A 227 -10.78 -18.69 7.81
CA ARG A 227 -9.39 -18.59 7.31
C ARG A 227 -8.92 -17.15 7.22
N THR A 228 -9.78 -16.28 6.71
CA THR A 228 -9.47 -14.85 6.58
C THR A 228 -9.28 -14.20 7.94
N ARG A 229 -10.13 -14.54 8.91
CA ARG A 229 -9.96 -14.12 10.31
C ARG A 229 -8.62 -14.60 10.90
N GLY A 230 -8.24 -15.84 10.66
CA GLY A 230 -6.93 -16.35 11.10
C GLY A 230 -5.76 -15.54 10.54
N ARG A 231 -5.83 -15.14 9.26
CA ARG A 231 -4.81 -14.28 8.62
C ARG A 231 -4.77 -12.87 9.19
N ILE A 232 -5.92 -12.27 9.49
CA ILE A 232 -6.01 -10.97 10.18
C ILE A 232 -5.31 -11.04 11.52
N ASN A 233 -5.59 -12.07 12.33
CA ASN A 233 -4.98 -12.25 13.64
C ASN A 233 -3.45 -12.42 13.54
N GLU A 234 -2.98 -13.20 12.55
CA GLU A 234 -1.56 -13.40 12.32
C GLU A 234 -0.85 -12.09 11.92
N LEU A 235 -1.42 -11.35 10.96
CA LEU A 235 -0.89 -10.06 10.54
C LEU A 235 -0.89 -9.05 11.68
N TRP A 236 -1.95 -9.01 12.48
CA TRP A 236 -2.02 -8.13 13.65
C TRP A 236 -0.92 -8.45 14.67
N ARG A 237 -0.65 -9.73 14.90
CA ARG A 237 0.45 -10.18 15.76
C ARG A 237 1.82 -9.76 15.22
N LEU A 238 2.05 -9.89 13.91
CA LEU A 238 3.30 -9.50 13.26
C LEU A 238 3.54 -7.99 13.31
N ILE A 239 2.50 -7.19 13.00
CA ILE A 239 2.53 -5.73 13.16
C ILE A 239 2.81 -5.39 14.62
N GLY A 240 2.18 -6.09 15.54
CA GLY A 240 2.34 -5.88 16.97
C GLY A 240 3.70 -6.25 17.54
N GLY A 241 4.45 -7.15 16.88
CA GLY A 241 5.84 -7.45 17.19
C GLY A 241 6.80 -6.31 16.82
N GLN A 242 6.38 -5.39 15.95
CA GLN A 242 7.14 -4.21 15.52
C GLN A 242 6.88 -2.98 16.41
N ASP A 243 6.58 -3.21 17.68
CA ASP A 243 6.15 -2.21 18.67
C ASP A 243 7.12 -1.01 18.82
N ALA A 244 8.41 -1.23 18.52
CA ALA A 244 9.41 -0.17 18.48
C ALA A 244 9.05 0.94 17.47
N LEU A 245 8.48 0.60 16.31
CA LEU A 245 8.08 1.57 15.28
C LEU A 245 6.95 2.48 15.78
N PHE A 246 5.89 1.89 16.37
CA PHE A 246 4.74 2.63 16.89
C PHE A 246 5.08 3.52 18.10
N ARG A 247 6.07 3.14 18.91
CA ARG A 247 6.54 3.96 20.05
C ARG A 247 7.51 5.06 19.62
N SER A 248 8.29 4.82 18.58
CA SER A 248 9.31 5.78 18.11
C SER A 248 8.74 6.96 17.32
N ASP A 249 7.57 6.81 16.69
CA ASP A 249 6.88 7.90 15.99
C ASP A 249 5.68 8.42 16.82
N PRO A 250 5.73 9.68 17.31
CA PRO A 250 4.63 10.31 18.05
C PRO A 250 3.28 10.32 17.29
N ARG A 251 3.29 10.25 15.95
CA ARG A 251 2.06 10.24 15.12
C ARG A 251 1.36 8.88 15.13
N LEU A 252 2.11 7.81 15.41
CA LEU A 252 1.63 6.43 15.43
C LEU A 252 1.36 5.92 16.86
N SER A 253 1.85 6.65 17.86
CA SER A 253 1.58 6.39 19.27
C SER A 253 0.07 6.40 19.56
N GLY A 254 -0.42 5.37 20.26
CA GLY A 254 -1.85 5.21 20.60
C GLY A 254 -2.77 4.71 19.48
N LYS A 255 -2.35 4.75 18.20
CA LYS A 255 -3.17 4.26 17.08
C LYS A 255 -3.38 2.74 17.11
N ARG A 256 -2.45 1.99 17.70
CA ARG A 256 -2.59 0.55 17.91
C ARG A 256 -3.74 0.22 18.87
N GLU A 257 -3.77 0.86 20.05
CA GLU A 257 -4.82 0.67 21.04
C GLU A 257 -6.19 1.10 20.51
N GLU A 258 -6.23 2.14 19.66
CA GLU A 258 -7.44 2.58 18.96
C GLU A 258 -7.97 1.49 18.01
N ILE A 259 -7.09 0.87 17.20
CA ILE A 259 -7.46 -0.21 16.26
C ILE A 259 -7.89 -1.47 17.01
N GLU A 260 -7.19 -1.86 18.09
CA GLU A 260 -7.59 -2.99 18.94
C GLU A 260 -9.00 -2.80 19.50
N ARG A 261 -9.32 -1.58 19.94
CA ARG A 261 -10.63 -1.24 20.51
C ARG A 261 -11.76 -1.18 19.48
N ILE A 262 -11.50 -0.62 18.32
CA ILE A 262 -12.54 -0.42 17.29
C ILE A 262 -12.76 -1.68 16.46
N PHE A 263 -11.70 -2.42 16.14
CA PHE A 263 -11.78 -3.52 15.17
C PHE A 263 -11.98 -4.88 15.85
N PHE A 264 -11.22 -5.19 16.90
CA PHE A 264 -11.25 -6.52 17.52
C PHE A 264 -12.26 -6.62 18.66
N LEU A 265 -12.33 -5.61 19.52
CA LEU A 265 -13.30 -5.55 20.63
C LEU A 265 -14.74 -5.38 20.13
N ALA A 266 -14.99 -4.53 19.11
CA ALA A 266 -16.33 -4.34 18.57
C ALA A 266 -16.89 -5.57 17.83
N MET A 267 -16.02 -6.46 17.35
CA MET A 267 -16.44 -7.71 16.68
C MET A 267 -16.62 -8.89 17.64
N GLY A 268 -16.38 -8.71 18.95
CA GLY A 268 -16.52 -9.78 19.94
C GLY A 268 -15.52 -10.92 19.74
N TRP A 269 -14.34 -10.61 19.21
CA TRP A 269 -13.31 -11.59 18.80
C TRP A 269 -12.24 -11.82 19.88
N GLU A 270 -12.62 -11.85 21.15
CA GLU A 270 -11.73 -12.33 22.20
C GLU A 270 -11.81 -13.86 22.32
N SER A 271 -10.64 -14.48 22.45
CA SER A 271 -10.46 -15.85 22.94
C SER A 271 -10.23 -15.84 24.44
#